data_AF-U1R8G5-F1
#
_entry.id   AF-U1R8G5-F1
#
_cell.length_a   1.000
_cell.length_b   1.000
_cell.length_c   1.000
_cell.angle_alpha   90.00
_cell.angle_beta   90.00
_cell.angle_gamma   90.00
#
_symmetry.space_group_name_H-M   'P 1'
#
loop_
_entity.id
_entity.type
_entity.pdbx_description
1 polymer ?
#
loop_
_entity_poly.entity_id
_entity_poly.type
_entity_poly.pdbx_seq_one_letter_code
_entity_poly.pdbx_strand_id
1 'polypeptide(L)'
;MRCFSLDTNQVLPYTIMAHFFVLDIIYTQGAEAVDPYLEAHRQYLTHHYKNGRFLASGRKDPRTGGIIIAVGARNEISEVVAKDPFVVNDVAKYSITEFIPTMTSPHLENYRESL
;
A
#
# COMPACT_ATOMS: atom_id res chain seq x y z
N MET A 1 -14.48 21.80 -31.35
CA MET A 1 -15.00 20.45 -31.65
C MET A 1 -13.83 19.52 -31.96
N ARG A 2 -13.19 18.98 -30.91
CA ARG A 2 -12.37 17.76 -30.98
C ARG A 2 -12.58 17.05 -29.66
N CYS A 3 -13.32 15.96 -29.76
CA CYS A 3 -13.63 15.03 -28.70
C CYS A 3 -12.31 14.36 -28.30
N PHE A 4 -11.81 14.63 -27.09
CA PHE A 4 -10.80 13.76 -26.47
C PHE A 4 -11.57 12.59 -25.87
N SER A 5 -11.80 11.57 -26.70
CA SER A 5 -12.15 10.25 -26.20
C SER A 5 -10.93 9.73 -25.44
N LEU A 6 -11.04 9.70 -24.11
CA LEU A 6 -10.13 8.91 -23.30
C LEU A 6 -10.59 7.46 -23.48
N ASP A 7 -9.84 6.71 -24.28
CA ASP A 7 -9.97 5.26 -24.40
C ASP A 7 -9.93 4.64 -23.00
N THR A 8 -11.06 4.13 -22.52
CA THR A 8 -11.23 3.41 -21.25
C THR A 8 -10.64 2.00 -21.29
N ASN A 9 -9.63 1.76 -22.12
CA ASN A 9 -9.14 0.43 -22.45
C ASN A 9 -7.63 0.23 -22.24
N GLN A 10 -7.06 0.87 -21.22
CA GLN A 10 -5.86 0.33 -20.56
C GLN A 10 -6.26 -0.62 -19.44
N VAL A 11 -6.82 -1.77 -19.83
CA VAL A 11 -6.79 -2.97 -19.00
C VAL A 11 -5.32 -3.35 -18.83
N LEU A 12 -4.79 -3.18 -17.61
CA LEU A 12 -3.45 -3.65 -17.26
C LEU A 12 -3.40 -5.18 -17.49
N PRO A 13 -2.45 -5.70 -18.28
CA PRO A 13 -2.41 -7.11 -18.69
C PRO A 13 -1.85 -7.99 -17.57
N TYR A 14 -2.42 -7.90 -16.37
CA TYR A 14 -2.00 -8.67 -15.20
C TYR A 14 -3.21 -9.38 -14.58
N THR A 15 -3.83 -10.27 -15.33
CA THR A 15 -4.84 -11.23 -14.84
C THR A 15 -4.21 -12.33 -13.96
N ILE A 16 -2.97 -12.14 -13.48
CA ILE A 16 -2.32 -13.04 -12.53
C ILE A 16 -2.22 -12.32 -11.17
N MET A 17 -3.23 -12.55 -10.33
CA MET A 17 -3.13 -12.62 -8.86
C MET A 17 -2.53 -11.40 -8.13
N ALA A 18 -2.94 -10.18 -8.47
CA ALA A 18 -2.72 -9.05 -7.57
C ALA A 18 -3.74 -9.12 -6.43
N HIS A 19 -3.31 -9.57 -5.25
CA HIS A 19 -4.15 -9.63 -4.05
C HIS A 19 -4.14 -8.31 -3.30
N PHE A 20 -5.16 -8.13 -2.47
CA PHE A 20 -5.34 -6.93 -1.66
C PHE A 20 -4.78 -7.13 -0.25
N PHE A 21 -4.06 -6.12 0.26
CA PHE A 21 -3.40 -6.19 1.54
C PHE A 21 -3.69 -4.99 2.42
N VAL A 22 -3.86 -5.27 3.71
CA VAL A 22 -3.74 -4.29 4.79
C VAL A 22 -2.38 -4.49 5.43
N LEU A 23 -1.53 -3.47 5.31
CA LEU A 23 -0.21 -3.43 5.93
C LEU A 23 -0.30 -2.55 7.16
N ASP A 24 -0.24 -3.20 8.33
CA ASP A 24 -0.38 -2.55 9.62
C ASP A 24 0.99 -2.25 10.23
N ILE A 25 1.41 -0.99 10.21
CA ILE A 25 2.67 -0.52 10.78
C ILE A 25 2.48 -0.31 12.27
N ILE A 26 3.38 -0.84 13.08
CA ILE A 26 3.37 -0.73 14.54
C ILE A 26 4.73 -0.20 14.99
N TYR A 27 4.75 0.96 15.63
CA TYR A 27 5.98 1.54 16.18
C TYR A 27 6.44 0.74 17.39
N THR A 28 7.69 0.28 17.38
CA THR A 28 8.26 -0.59 18.43
C THR A 28 8.90 0.23 19.55
N GLN A 29 9.36 1.45 19.25
CA GLN A 29 10.11 2.32 20.16
C GLN A 29 9.42 3.68 20.41
N GLY A 30 8.12 3.78 20.10
CA GLY A 30 7.34 5.01 20.21
C GLY A 30 7.49 5.94 18.98
N ALA A 31 6.67 6.99 18.94
CA ALA A 31 6.58 7.87 17.76
C ALA A 31 7.83 8.75 17.55
N GLU A 32 8.53 9.12 18.61
CA GLU A 32 9.73 9.97 18.53
C GLU A 32 10.89 9.27 17.82
N ALA A 33 11.05 7.95 18.03
CA ALA A 33 12.06 7.15 17.34
C ALA A 33 11.86 7.09 15.81
N VAL A 34 10.63 7.33 15.35
CA VAL A 34 10.24 7.28 13.93
C VAL A 34 10.48 8.62 13.24
N ASP A 35 10.44 9.72 13.98
CA ASP A 35 10.51 11.08 13.43
C ASP A 35 11.74 11.34 12.53
N PRO A 36 12.96 10.86 12.86
CA PRO A 36 14.14 11.02 12.00
C PRO A 36 14.01 10.38 10.61
N TYR A 37 13.15 9.37 10.46
CA TYR A 37 13.02 8.57 9.24
C TYR A 37 11.79 8.95 8.41
N LEU A 38 10.99 9.92 8.85
CA LEU A 38 9.74 10.31 8.20
C LEU A 38 9.93 10.70 6.74
N GLU A 39 10.97 11.45 6.43
CA GLU A 39 11.19 11.92 5.06
C GLU A 39 11.56 10.78 4.12
N ALA A 40 12.44 9.88 4.54
CA ALA A 40 12.75 8.67 3.79
C ALA A 40 11.50 7.80 3.60
N HIS A 41 10.68 7.64 4.64
CA HIS A 41 9.43 6.89 4.56
C HIS A 41 8.44 7.53 3.57
N ARG A 42 8.33 8.86 3.52
CA ARG A 42 7.51 9.57 2.51
C ARG A 42 8.00 9.32 1.08
N GLN A 43 9.32 9.27 0.87
CA GLN A 43 9.88 8.95 -0.45
C GLN A 43 9.57 7.51 -0.86
N TYR A 44 9.67 6.57 0.08
CA TYR A 44 9.25 5.18 -0.08
C TYR A 44 7.76 5.08 -0.46
N LEU A 45 6.86 5.74 0.27
CA LEU A 45 5.44 5.79 -0.06
C LEU A 45 5.22 6.37 -1.47
N THR A 46 5.86 7.50 -1.79
CA THR A 46 5.73 8.18 -3.08
C THR A 46 6.13 7.28 -4.25
N HIS A 47 7.22 6.52 -4.08
CA HIS A 47 7.65 5.54 -5.08
C HIS A 47 6.59 4.47 -5.32
N HIS A 48 5.99 3.91 -4.26
CA HIS A 48 4.98 2.86 -4.40
C HIS A 48 3.62 3.36 -4.90
N TYR A 49 3.25 4.60 -4.61
CA TYR A 49 2.09 5.24 -5.24
C TYR A 49 2.29 5.40 -6.75
N LYS A 50 3.46 5.88 -7.19
CA LYS A 50 3.77 6.04 -8.63
C LYS A 50 3.70 4.73 -9.40
N ASN A 51 4.00 3.60 -8.75
CA ASN A 51 3.95 2.27 -9.35
C ASN A 51 2.60 1.56 -9.15
N GLY A 52 1.58 2.24 -8.62
CA GLY A 52 0.25 1.65 -8.39
C GLY A 52 0.23 0.53 -7.33
N ARG A 53 1.29 0.40 -6.52
CA ARG A 53 1.38 -0.63 -5.47
C ARG A 53 0.59 -0.22 -4.23
N PHE A 54 0.65 1.05 -3.84
CA PHE A 54 -0.09 1.58 -2.70
C PHE A 54 -1.31 2.34 -3.18
N LEU A 55 -2.44 2.10 -2.51
CA LEU A 55 -3.73 2.68 -2.83
C LEU A 55 -4.14 3.74 -1.81
N ALA A 56 -3.80 3.53 -0.54
CA ALA A 56 -4.04 4.48 0.53
C ALA A 56 -3.02 4.27 1.66
N SER A 57 -2.72 5.31 2.41
CA SER A 57 -1.86 5.22 3.59
C SER A 57 -2.14 6.36 4.55
N GLY A 58 -2.00 6.12 5.85
CA GLY A 58 -2.16 7.15 6.86
C GLY A 58 -1.63 6.74 8.21
N ARG A 59 -1.37 7.72 9.09
CA ARG A 59 -1.05 7.45 10.49
C ARG A 59 -2.29 6.93 11.22
N LYS A 60 -2.09 6.10 12.23
CA LYS A 60 -3.13 5.76 13.21
C LYS A 60 -3.40 6.94 14.15
N ASP A 61 -4.59 6.95 14.74
CA ASP A 61 -4.95 7.80 15.87
C ASP A 61 -5.47 6.91 17.01
N PRO A 62 -4.72 6.74 18.12
CA PRO A 62 -3.47 7.43 18.48
C PRO A 62 -2.28 7.06 17.58
N ARG A 63 -1.24 7.93 17.52
CA ARG A 63 -0.05 7.81 16.65
C ARG A 63 0.90 6.67 17.09
N THR A 64 0.41 5.44 17.04
CA THR A 64 1.13 4.20 17.37
C THR A 64 1.69 3.48 16.15
N GLY A 65 1.50 4.06 14.97
CA GLY A 65 1.85 3.45 13.71
C GLY A 65 1.10 4.08 12.53
N GLY A 66 0.90 3.28 11.49
CA GLY A 66 0.19 3.65 10.28
C GLY A 66 -0.48 2.45 9.63
N ILE A 67 -1.36 2.73 8.68
CA ILE A 67 -2.00 1.74 7.81
C ILE A 67 -1.59 2.06 6.38
N ILE A 68 -1.25 1.04 5.61
CA ILE A 68 -1.10 1.12 4.16
C ILE A 68 -2.03 0.07 3.53
N ILE A 69 -2.77 0.48 2.51
CA ILE A 69 -3.54 -0.39 1.64
C ILE A 69 -2.72 -0.62 0.38
N ALA A 70 -2.44 -1.87 0.07
CA ALA A 70 -1.54 -2.24 -1.02
C ALA A 70 -2.12 -3.37 -1.88
N VAL A 71 -1.62 -3.46 -3.11
CA VAL A 71 -1.95 -4.53 -4.06
C VAL A 71 -0.69 -5.12 -4.68
N GLY A 72 -0.65 -6.44 -4.84
CA GLY A 72 0.48 -7.14 -5.46
C GLY A 72 0.50 -8.63 -5.14
N ALA A 73 1.58 -9.31 -5.50
CA ALA A 73 1.80 -10.68 -5.06
C ALA A 73 2.37 -10.72 -3.62
N ARG A 74 2.10 -11.79 -2.86
CA ARG A 74 2.51 -11.90 -1.45
C ARG A 74 4.02 -11.74 -1.22
N ASN A 75 4.83 -12.32 -2.10
CA ASN A 75 6.29 -12.20 -2.04
C ASN A 75 6.73 -10.76 -2.28
N GLU A 76 6.17 -10.08 -3.28
CA GLU A 76 6.47 -8.68 -3.58
C GLU A 76 6.11 -7.77 -2.41
N ILE A 77 4.94 -7.97 -1.78
CA ILE A 77 4.53 -7.20 -0.61
C ILE A 77 5.50 -7.39 0.56
N SER A 78 5.98 -8.62 0.75
CA SER A 78 6.93 -8.93 1.82
C SER A 78 8.29 -8.24 1.57
N GLU A 79 8.75 -8.22 0.32
CA GLU A 79 9.97 -7.49 -0.09
C GLU A 79 9.82 -5.97 0.02
N VAL A 80 8.65 -5.43 -0.33
CA VAL A 80 8.34 -4.00 -0.22
C VAL A 80 8.39 -3.56 1.23
N VAL A 81 7.70 -4.28 2.11
CA VAL A 81 7.66 -4.00 3.56
C VAL A 81 9.05 -4.04 4.20
N ALA A 82 9.89 -5.00 3.80
CA ALA A 82 11.26 -5.11 4.33
C ALA A 82 12.16 -3.91 3.98
N LYS A 83 11.78 -3.10 2.98
CA LYS A 83 12.52 -1.92 2.52
C LYS A 83 11.99 -0.62 3.11
N ASP A 84 10.93 -0.66 3.92
CA ASP A 84 10.45 0.54 4.61
C ASP A 84 11.56 1.08 5.54
N PRO A 85 11.91 2.38 5.46
CA PRO A 85 12.89 2.99 6.36
C PRO A 85 12.62 2.74 7.84
N PHE A 86 11.36 2.61 8.27
CA PHE A 86 11.05 2.30 9.67
C PHE A 86 11.42 0.87 10.06
N VAL A 87 11.29 -0.09 9.12
CA VAL A 87 11.69 -1.49 9.34
C VAL A 87 13.20 -1.63 9.28
N VAL A 88 13.85 -1.01 8.28
CA VAL A 88 15.31 -1.04 8.12
C VAL A 88 16.03 -0.49 9.34
N ASN A 89 15.46 0.51 10.01
CA ASN A 89 16.03 1.12 11.22
C ASN A 89 15.46 0.55 12.53
N ASP A 90 14.70 -0.56 12.48
CA ASP A 90 14.14 -1.28 13.63
C ASP A 90 13.26 -0.44 14.58
N VAL A 91 12.61 0.60 14.04
CA VAL A 91 11.68 1.48 14.80
C VAL A 91 10.21 1.15 14.57
N ALA A 92 9.91 0.28 13.60
CA ALA A 92 8.58 -0.26 13.40
C ALA A 92 8.61 -1.69 12.84
N LYS A 93 7.50 -2.40 13.05
CA LYS A 93 7.23 -3.71 12.43
C LYS A 93 5.90 -3.68 11.70
N TYR A 94 5.69 -4.65 10.82
CA TYR A 94 4.45 -4.82 10.10
C TYR A 94 3.68 -6.06 10.56
N SER A 95 2.35 -5.95 10.60
CA SER A 95 1.45 -7.08 10.39
C SER A 95 0.90 -7.01 8.97
N ILE A 96 0.97 -8.11 8.22
CA ILE A 96 0.55 -8.17 6.82
C ILE A 96 -0.69 -9.06 6.75
N THR A 97 -1.84 -8.44 6.46
CA THR A 97 -3.10 -9.14 6.26
C THR A 97 -3.46 -9.14 4.78
N GLU A 98 -3.57 -10.33 4.22
CA GLU A 98 -4.09 -10.56 2.88
C GLU A 98 -5.61 -10.75 2.96
N PHE A 99 -6.36 -10.15 2.06
CA PHE A 99 -7.79 -10.40 1.96
C PHE A 99 -8.30 -10.29 0.53
N ILE A 100 -9.44 -10.93 0.29
CA ILE A 100 -10.09 -11.01 -1.02
C ILE A 100 -11.29 -10.06 -0.99
N PRO A 101 -11.22 -8.90 -1.66
CA PRO A 101 -12.31 -7.93 -1.66
C PRO A 101 -13.46 -8.40 -2.58
N THR A 102 -14.46 -9.07 -2.00
CA THR A 102 -15.64 -9.56 -2.74
C THR A 102 -16.72 -8.48 -2.96
N MET A 103 -16.68 -7.42 -2.17
CA MET A 103 -17.54 -6.24 -2.32
C MET A 103 -16.68 -4.97 -2.28
N THR A 104 -16.90 -4.08 -3.23
CA THR A 104 -16.14 -2.83 -3.38
C THR A 104 -17.06 -1.68 -3.76
N SER A 105 -16.69 -0.46 -3.40
CA SER A 105 -17.29 0.73 -4.01
C SER A 105 -16.88 0.84 -5.48
N PRO A 106 -17.58 1.64 -6.31
CA PRO A 106 -17.20 1.84 -7.72
C PRO A 106 -15.74 2.30 -7.91
N HIS A 107 -15.19 3.06 -6.95
CA HIS A 107 -13.81 3.55 -7.01
C HIS A 107 -12.75 2.45 -6.87
N LEU A 108 -13.12 1.26 -6.38
CA LEU A 108 -12.24 0.12 -6.18
C LEU A 108 -12.71 -1.11 -6.97
N GLU A 109 -13.54 -0.94 -7.99
CA GLU A 109 -14.09 -2.04 -8.79
C GLU A 109 -12.99 -2.90 -9.43
N ASN A 110 -11.91 -2.28 -9.92
CA ASN A 110 -10.77 -2.97 -10.56
C ASN A 110 -10.04 -3.95 -9.63
N TYR A 111 -10.27 -3.86 -8.32
CA TYR A 111 -9.64 -4.73 -7.34
C TYR A 111 -10.57 -5.82 -6.82
N ARG A 112 -11.85 -5.83 -7.23
CA ARG A 112 -12.82 -6.81 -6.76
C ARG A 112 -12.47 -8.20 -7.29
N GLU A 113 -12.48 -9.18 -6.40
CA GLU A 113 -12.27 -10.59 -6.73
C GLU A 113 -13.57 -11.38 -6.53
N SER A 114 -13.79 -12.40 -7.38
CA SER A 114 -14.91 -13.34 -7.24
C SER A 114 -14.39 -14.63 -6.62
N LEU A 115 -15.07 -15.12 -5.58
CA LEU A 115 -14.82 -16.43 -4.97
C LEU A 115 -15.69 -17.51 -5.62
#